data_AF-A0A0U5G908-F1
#
_entry.id   AF-A0A0U5G908-F1
#
_cell.length_a   1.000
_cell.length_b   1.000
_cell.length_c   1.000
_cell.angle_alpha   90.00
_cell.angle_beta   90.00
_cell.angle_gamma   90.00
#
_symmetry.space_group_name_H-M   'P 1'
#
loop_
_entity.id
_entity.type
_entity.pdbx_description
1 polymer ?
#
loop_
_entity_poly.entity_id
_entity_poly.type
_entity_poly.pdbx_seq_one_letter_code
_entity_poly.pdbx_strand_id
1 'polypeptide(L)'
;MLSRPRSRPAKRSRYNEFALQADLIEKDGFPVDNPCERCALGNFPCVMDSKSTNCAACTRRGRKCEKRFHGARDVEKVIRDDEKYAAELEAAEAELERVMAKIKRLRKMKKFNKERMGDIISHNGALLDRLDEEDPLTAEDLRELERLADEHDAAVAQLAATSDNPSLTQMIGSPSSPFWQNVDFSTFEVPGGSHVFSESRIFSTSYSCSPSSSISTFSASLACRRFDVSAEQEHFLPPF
;
A
#
# COMPACT_ATOMS: atom_id res chain seq x y z
N MET A 1 26.89 -31.44 -21.18
CA MET A 1 28.12 -30.85 -21.71
C MET A 1 29.01 -30.45 -20.55
N LEU A 2 30.12 -31.15 -20.31
CA LEU A 2 31.03 -30.86 -19.21
C LEU A 2 32.03 -29.78 -19.63
N SER A 3 31.83 -28.56 -19.13
CA SER A 3 32.75 -27.44 -19.34
C SER A 3 34.12 -27.77 -18.75
N ARG A 4 35.14 -27.93 -19.60
CA ARG A 4 36.52 -28.16 -19.14
C ARG A 4 36.96 -27.02 -18.20
N PRO A 5 37.57 -27.33 -17.06
CA PRO A 5 38.12 -26.31 -16.17
C PRO A 5 39.24 -25.57 -16.90
N ARG A 6 39.12 -24.24 -17.04
CA ARG A 6 40.17 -23.40 -17.60
C ARG A 6 41.37 -23.45 -16.66
N SER A 7 42.46 -24.08 -17.08
CA SER A 7 43.72 -24.08 -16.34
C SER A 7 44.17 -22.63 -16.16
N ARG A 8 44.57 -22.28 -14.93
CA ARG A 8 45.08 -20.92 -14.66
C ARG A 8 46.39 -20.75 -15.43
N PRO A 9 46.52 -19.71 -16.29
CA PRO A 9 47.74 -19.47 -17.02
C PRO A 9 48.92 -19.26 -16.04
N ALA A 10 50.08 -19.82 -16.38
CA ALA A 10 51.28 -19.70 -15.55
C ALA A 10 51.61 -18.21 -15.31
N LYS A 11 52.06 -17.84 -14.11
CA LYS A 11 52.25 -16.43 -13.69
C LYS A 11 53.04 -15.57 -14.69
N ARG A 12 54.03 -16.15 -15.39
CA ARG A 12 54.82 -15.47 -16.43
C ARG A 12 54.00 -15.08 -17.67
N SER A 13 53.07 -15.93 -18.12
CA SER A 13 52.24 -15.65 -19.29
C SER A 13 51.32 -14.45 -19.08
N ARG A 14 50.77 -14.30 -17.87
CA ARG A 14 49.86 -13.20 -17.52
C ARG A 14 50.55 -11.83 -17.53
N TYR A 15 51.81 -11.77 -17.11
CA TYR A 15 52.60 -10.54 -17.16
C TYR A 15 52.87 -10.11 -18.61
N ASN A 16 53.21 -11.07 -19.47
CA ASN A 16 53.44 -10.81 -20.90
C ASN A 16 52.15 -10.32 -21.59
N GLU A 17 51.00 -10.91 -21.27
CA GLU A 17 49.69 -10.44 -21.77
C GLU A 17 49.42 -8.98 -21.40
N PHE A 18 49.65 -8.60 -20.14
CA PHE A 18 49.47 -7.21 -19.69
C PHE A 18 50.47 -6.24 -20.30
N ALA A 19 51.72 -6.66 -20.50
CA ALA A 19 52.72 -5.85 -21.17
C ALA A 19 52.35 -5.61 -22.64
N LEU A 20 51.97 -6.66 -23.37
CA LEU A 20 51.52 -6.55 -24.76
C LEU A 20 50.27 -5.68 -24.89
N GLN A 21 49.30 -5.83 -23.98
CA GLN A 21 48.10 -5.00 -23.99
C GLN A 21 48.43 -3.53 -23.68
N ALA A 22 49.37 -3.27 -22.76
CA ALA A 22 49.82 -1.91 -22.48
C ALA A 22 50.53 -1.28 -23.69
N ASP A 23 51.37 -2.04 -24.40
CA ASP A 23 52.04 -1.59 -25.63
C ASP A 23 51.02 -1.27 -26.73
N LEU A 24 49.94 -2.06 -26.85
CA LEU A 24 48.84 -1.78 -27.79
C LEU A 24 48.10 -0.48 -27.41
N ILE A 25 47.80 -0.28 -26.12
CA ILE A 25 47.15 0.96 -25.65
C ILE A 25 48.07 2.17 -25.85
N GLU A 26 49.39 2.04 -25.68
CA GLU A 26 50.34 3.13 -25.94
C GLU A 26 50.42 3.50 -27.42
N LYS A 27 50.25 2.52 -28.32
CA LYS A 27 50.28 2.74 -29.78
C LYS A 27 48.98 3.34 -30.32
N ASP A 28 47.84 2.80 -29.89
CA ASP A 28 46.53 3.16 -30.44
C ASP A 28 45.79 4.19 -29.59
N GLY A 29 46.25 4.44 -28.37
CA GLY A 29 45.59 5.29 -27.40
C GLY A 29 45.93 6.76 -27.51
N PHE A 30 45.21 7.56 -26.72
CA PHE A 30 45.38 9.01 -26.64
C PHE A 30 45.79 9.42 -25.22
N PRO A 31 46.59 10.49 -25.06
CA PRO A 31 46.91 11.04 -23.76
C PRO A 31 45.66 11.65 -23.13
N VAL A 32 45.47 11.41 -21.84
CA VAL A 32 44.31 11.90 -21.09
C VAL A 32 44.73 13.10 -20.26
N ASP A 33 44.06 14.24 -20.46
CA ASP A 33 44.35 15.51 -19.76
C ASP A 33 44.33 15.35 -18.23
N ASN A 34 43.41 14.50 -17.75
CA ASN A 34 43.22 14.21 -16.35
C ASN A 34 43.70 12.80 -16.02
N PRO A 35 44.99 12.62 -15.64
CA PRO A 35 45.52 11.30 -15.29
C PRO A 35 44.77 10.68 -14.10
N CYS A 36 44.82 9.35 -14.00
CA CYS A 36 44.38 8.67 -12.79
C CYS A 36 45.36 8.96 -11.63
N GLU A 37 44.88 8.87 -10.39
CA GLU A 37 45.65 9.25 -9.20
C GLU A 37 47.04 8.60 -9.16
N ARG A 38 47.12 7.32 -9.54
CA ARG A 38 48.39 6.59 -9.59
C ARG A 38 49.35 7.09 -10.65
N CYS A 39 48.85 7.44 -11.83
CA CYS A 39 49.69 8.01 -12.89
C CYS A 39 50.12 9.43 -12.52
N ALA A 40 49.23 10.20 -11.88
CA ALA A 40 49.53 11.53 -11.36
C ALA A 40 50.62 11.49 -10.28
N LEU A 41 50.50 10.63 -9.28
CA LEU A 41 51.51 10.46 -8.21
C LEU A 41 52.86 9.95 -8.74
N GLY A 42 52.82 9.11 -9.78
CA GLY A 42 54.01 8.51 -10.37
C GLY A 42 54.64 9.31 -11.50
N ASN A 43 54.06 10.45 -11.90
CA ASN A 43 54.45 11.22 -13.09
C ASN A 43 54.58 10.36 -14.37
N PHE A 44 53.68 9.39 -14.55
CA PHE A 44 53.63 8.56 -15.75
C PHE A 44 52.62 9.12 -16.75
N PRO A 45 52.90 9.08 -18.06
CA PRO A 45 51.92 9.49 -19.06
C PRO A 45 50.70 8.54 -19.02
N CYS A 46 49.52 9.11 -18.78
CA CYS A 46 48.28 8.36 -18.72
C CYS A 46 47.67 8.26 -20.12
N VAL A 47 48.07 7.23 -20.87
CA VAL A 47 47.52 6.92 -22.19
C VAL A 47 46.42 5.89 -22.06
N MET A 48 45.26 6.14 -22.67
CA MET A 48 44.10 5.24 -22.69
C MET A 48 43.64 4.96 -24.11
N ASP A 49 43.13 3.74 -24.33
CA ASP A 49 42.41 3.37 -25.55
C ASP A 49 40.90 3.31 -25.27
N SER A 50 40.12 3.70 -26.27
CA SER A 50 38.66 3.65 -26.34
C SER A 50 38.03 2.31 -25.94
N LYS A 51 38.73 1.19 -26.17
CA LYS A 51 38.24 -0.17 -25.86
C LYS A 51 38.64 -0.64 -24.48
N SER A 52 39.67 -0.02 -23.90
CA SER A 52 40.27 -0.43 -22.63
C SER A 52 39.69 0.39 -21.47
N THR A 53 39.37 -0.26 -20.36
CA THR A 53 38.91 0.45 -19.15
C THR A 53 40.08 0.97 -18.30
N ASN A 54 41.31 0.61 -18.64
CA ASN A 54 42.51 0.91 -17.87
C ASN A 54 43.56 1.58 -18.77
N CYS A 55 44.26 2.59 -18.25
CA CYS A 55 45.41 3.17 -18.95
C CYS A 55 46.58 2.18 -19.08
N ALA A 56 47.44 2.42 -20.07
CA ALA A 56 48.58 1.57 -20.36
C ALA A 56 49.46 1.30 -19.12
N ALA A 57 49.77 2.34 -18.34
CA ALA A 57 50.59 2.22 -17.13
C ALA A 57 49.94 1.32 -16.05
N CYS A 58 48.63 1.42 -15.85
CA CYS A 58 47.91 0.56 -14.92
C CYS A 58 47.77 -0.87 -15.45
N THR A 59 47.50 -1.02 -16.74
CA THR A 59 47.42 -2.31 -17.44
C THR A 59 48.74 -3.06 -17.34
N ARG A 60 49.88 -2.41 -17.61
CA ARG A 60 51.22 -3.01 -17.50
C ARG A 60 51.51 -3.55 -16.08
N ARG A 61 50.95 -2.90 -15.06
CA ARG A 61 51.07 -3.31 -13.64
C ARG A 61 50.02 -4.33 -13.21
N GLY A 62 49.08 -4.69 -14.07
CA GLY A 62 47.97 -5.59 -13.74
C GLY A 62 47.03 -5.04 -12.67
N ARG A 63 46.89 -3.71 -12.57
CA ARG A 63 46.02 -3.03 -11.59
C ARG A 63 44.87 -2.33 -12.32
N LYS A 64 43.73 -2.22 -11.63
CA LYS A 64 42.57 -1.49 -12.15
C LYS A 64 42.84 0.02 -12.07
N CYS A 65 42.44 0.74 -13.11
CA CYS A 65 42.44 2.19 -13.10
C CYS A 65 41.27 2.70 -12.24
N GLU A 66 41.52 3.72 -11.43
CA GLU A 66 40.52 4.29 -10.51
C GLU A 66 39.54 5.19 -11.26
N LYS A 67 40.06 6.09 -12.11
CA LYS A 67 39.25 6.77 -13.13
C LYS A 67 38.95 5.78 -14.24
N ARG A 68 37.76 5.18 -14.21
CA ARG A 68 37.20 4.45 -15.35
C ARG A 68 36.65 5.48 -16.32
N PHE A 69 37.20 5.48 -17.53
CA PHE A 69 36.59 6.23 -18.62
C PHE A 69 35.37 5.46 -19.10
N HIS A 70 34.23 6.14 -19.22
CA HIS A 70 33.06 5.57 -19.87
C HIS A 70 33.28 5.66 -21.38
N GLY A 71 33.37 4.51 -22.03
CA GLY A 71 33.52 4.47 -23.48
C GLY A 71 32.24 4.93 -24.18
N ALA A 72 32.30 5.20 -25.48
CA ALA A 72 31.12 5.53 -26.28
C ALA A 72 29.99 4.48 -26.15
N ARG A 73 30.36 3.20 -25.98
CA ARG A 73 29.42 2.10 -25.74
C ARG A 73 28.69 2.20 -24.41
N ASP A 74 29.36 2.68 -23.36
CA ASP A 74 28.75 2.84 -22.05
C ASP A 74 27.75 4.00 -22.09
N VAL A 75 28.12 5.09 -22.79
CA VAL A 75 27.22 6.23 -23.03
C VAL A 75 26.00 5.80 -23.85
N GLU A 76 26.20 5.08 -24.95
CA GLU A 76 25.09 4.56 -25.77
C GLU A 76 24.20 3.58 -25.00
N LYS A 77 24.77 2.80 -24.08
CA LYS A 77 23.99 1.96 -23.17
C LYS A 77 23.12 2.82 -22.25
N VAL A 78 23.68 3.86 -21.64
CA VAL A 78 22.94 4.78 -20.77
C VAL A 78 21.82 5.47 -21.53
N ILE A 79 22.06 5.92 -22.77
CA ILE A 79 21.02 6.54 -23.61
C ILE A 79 19.88 5.56 -23.88
N ARG A 80 20.19 4.30 -24.26
CA ARG A 80 19.14 3.28 -24.49
C ARG A 80 18.38 2.92 -23.22
N ASP A 81 19.07 2.84 -22.09
CA ASP A 81 18.44 2.57 -20.80
C ASP A 81 17.52 3.76 -20.41
N ASP A 82 17.94 5.00 -20.65
CA ASP A 82 17.15 6.23 -20.42
C ASP A 82 15.90 6.30 -21.31
N GLU A 83 16.03 6.05 -22.62
CA GLU A 83 14.90 5.95 -23.56
C GLU A 83 13.89 4.88 -23.13
N LYS A 84 14.39 3.73 -22.66
CA LYS A 84 13.54 2.67 -22.14
C LYS A 84 12.79 3.13 -20.88
N TYR A 85 13.47 3.76 -19.94
CA TYR A 85 12.82 4.25 -18.71
C TYR A 85 11.83 5.38 -19.00
N ALA A 86 12.11 6.25 -19.97
CA ALA A 86 11.18 7.28 -20.40
C ALA A 86 9.88 6.66 -20.97
N ALA A 87 9.99 5.63 -21.81
CA ALA A 87 8.83 4.92 -22.35
C ALA A 87 8.04 4.17 -21.27
N GLU A 88 8.73 3.54 -20.31
CA GLU A 88 8.07 2.88 -19.16
C GLU A 88 7.36 3.91 -18.26
N LEU A 89 7.95 5.09 -18.06
CA LEU A 89 7.36 6.18 -17.30
C LEU A 89 6.09 6.72 -17.98
N GLU A 90 6.15 7.02 -19.28
CA GLU A 90 5.00 7.50 -20.05
C GLU A 90 3.83 6.49 -20.01
N ALA A 91 4.13 5.19 -20.14
CA ALA A 91 3.12 4.14 -20.04
C ALA A 91 2.48 4.06 -18.63
N ALA A 92 3.29 4.25 -17.58
CA ALA A 92 2.78 4.26 -16.19
C ALA A 92 1.91 5.50 -15.92
N GLU A 93 2.29 6.67 -16.44
CA GLU A 93 1.50 7.90 -16.33
C GLU A 93 0.14 7.77 -17.05
N ALA A 94 0.12 7.20 -18.26
CA ALA A 94 -1.13 6.95 -18.98
C ALA A 94 -2.08 6.02 -18.22
N GLU A 95 -1.55 4.97 -17.57
CA GLU A 95 -2.37 4.07 -16.74
C GLU A 95 -2.87 4.78 -15.47
N LEU A 96 -2.06 5.62 -14.84
CA LEU A 96 -2.47 6.42 -13.70
C LEU A 96 -3.64 7.35 -14.05
N GLU A 97 -3.58 8.02 -15.20
CA GLU A 97 -4.68 8.85 -15.69
C GLU A 97 -5.96 8.05 -15.89
N ARG A 98 -5.86 6.85 -16.48
CA ARG A 98 -6.99 5.94 -16.69
C ARG A 98 -7.65 5.53 -15.37
N VAL A 99 -6.84 5.18 -14.37
CA VAL A 99 -7.32 4.81 -13.03
C VAL A 99 -7.97 6.02 -12.34
N MET A 100 -7.36 7.20 -12.44
CA MET A 100 -7.91 8.43 -11.87
C MET A 100 -9.26 8.81 -12.50
N ALA A 101 -9.41 8.66 -13.82
CA ALA A 101 -10.68 8.86 -14.51
C ALA A 101 -11.76 7.88 -14.01
N LYS A 102 -11.39 6.61 -13.79
CA LYS A 102 -12.29 5.60 -13.19
C LYS A 102 -12.71 5.99 -11.78
N ILE A 103 -11.77 6.41 -10.93
CA ILE A 103 -12.06 6.89 -9.56
C ILE A 103 -13.04 8.06 -9.59
N LYS A 104 -12.81 9.05 -10.47
CA LYS A 104 -13.71 10.21 -10.62
C LYS A 104 -15.13 9.78 -11.02
N ARG A 105 -15.25 8.84 -11.96
CA ARG A 105 -16.55 8.26 -12.36
C ARG A 105 -17.26 7.57 -11.20
N LEU A 106 -16.54 6.72 -10.46
CA LEU A 106 -17.09 6.00 -9.31
C LEU A 106 -17.53 6.95 -8.19
N ARG A 107 -16.77 8.03 -7.93
CA ARG A 107 -17.17 9.07 -6.98
C ARG A 107 -18.48 9.75 -7.40
N LYS A 108 -18.62 10.07 -8.70
CA LYS A 108 -19.86 10.66 -9.24
C LYS A 108 -21.05 9.70 -9.08
N MET A 109 -20.87 8.42 -9.42
CA MET A 109 -21.91 7.40 -9.25
C MET A 109 -22.30 7.21 -7.78
N LYS A 110 -21.32 7.17 -6.87
CA LYS A 110 -21.57 7.10 -5.42
C LYS A 110 -22.38 8.29 -4.93
N LYS A 111 -22.06 9.49 -5.40
CA LYS A 111 -22.80 10.72 -5.04
C LYS A 111 -24.24 10.65 -5.54
N PHE A 112 -24.44 10.31 -6.82
CA PHE A 112 -25.76 10.16 -7.42
C PHE A 112 -26.61 9.13 -6.68
N ASN A 113 -26.05 7.97 -6.32
CA ASN A 113 -26.78 6.96 -5.56
C ASN A 113 -27.17 7.43 -4.16
N LYS A 114 -26.34 8.24 -3.50
CA LYS A 114 -26.68 8.85 -2.20
C LYS A 114 -27.81 9.86 -2.32
N GLU A 115 -27.75 10.73 -3.34
CA GLU A 115 -28.80 11.70 -3.63
C GLU A 115 -30.13 10.97 -3.90
N ARG A 116 -30.12 9.98 -4.81
CA ARG A 116 -31.30 9.15 -5.11
C ARG A 116 -31.83 8.39 -3.89
N MET A 117 -30.96 7.89 -3.01
CA MET A 117 -31.38 7.24 -1.78
C MET A 117 -32.12 8.21 -0.85
N GLY A 118 -31.60 9.45 -0.73
CA GLY A 118 -32.27 10.51 0.02
C GLY A 118 -33.65 10.83 -0.55
N ASP A 119 -33.77 10.94 -1.87
CA ASP A 119 -35.05 11.19 -2.55
C ASP A 119 -36.08 10.08 -2.28
N ILE A 120 -35.65 8.81 -2.35
CA ILE A 120 -36.52 7.66 -2.06
C ILE A 120 -37.01 7.69 -0.62
N ILE A 121 -36.10 7.92 0.34
CA ILE A 121 -36.45 7.98 1.76
C ILE A 121 -37.43 9.13 2.02
N SER A 122 -37.15 10.31 1.47
CA SER A 122 -38.01 11.48 1.62
C SER A 122 -39.39 11.27 1.00
N HIS A 123 -39.46 10.70 -0.20
CA HIS A 123 -40.72 10.42 -0.88
C HIS A 123 -41.55 9.39 -0.11
N ASN A 124 -40.92 8.30 0.35
CA ASN A 124 -41.61 7.26 1.09
C ASN A 124 -42.09 7.76 2.46
N GLY A 125 -41.29 8.57 3.15
CA GLY A 125 -41.73 9.22 4.39
C GLY A 125 -42.99 10.06 4.17
N ALA A 126 -42.97 10.96 3.18
CA ALA A 126 -44.12 11.80 2.86
C ALA A 126 -45.34 11.02 2.31
N LEU A 127 -45.15 9.79 1.83
CA LEU A 127 -46.25 8.90 1.45
C LEU A 127 -46.85 8.23 2.68
N LEU A 128 -46.03 7.76 3.61
CA LEU A 128 -46.49 7.18 4.87
C LEU A 128 -47.25 8.21 5.70
N ASP A 129 -46.72 9.43 5.82
CA ASP A 129 -47.40 10.52 6.52
C ASP A 129 -48.81 10.80 5.94
N ARG A 130 -48.96 10.73 4.61
CA ARG A 130 -50.26 10.90 3.95
C ARG A 130 -51.21 9.74 4.19
N LEU A 131 -50.70 8.51 4.23
CA LEU A 131 -51.53 7.33 4.53
C LEU A 131 -52.02 7.39 5.98
N ASP A 132 -51.19 7.84 6.92
CA ASP A 132 -51.56 8.03 8.32
C ASP A 132 -52.62 9.14 8.49
N GLU A 133 -52.59 10.18 7.63
CA GLU A 133 -53.62 11.23 7.58
C GLU A 133 -54.95 10.74 6.97
N GLU A 134 -54.91 9.88 5.95
CA GLU A 134 -56.09 9.36 5.25
C GLU A 134 -56.84 8.28 6.05
N ASP A 135 -56.12 7.44 6.80
CA ASP A 135 -56.68 6.37 7.64
C ASP A 135 -56.09 6.41 9.05
N PRO A 136 -56.47 7.40 9.88
CA PRO A 136 -55.96 7.48 11.23
C PRO A 136 -56.47 6.28 12.04
N LEU A 137 -55.54 5.53 12.64
CA LEU A 137 -55.89 4.40 13.49
C LEU A 137 -56.92 4.83 14.54
N THR A 138 -58.05 4.14 14.57
CA THR A 138 -59.06 4.42 15.59
C THR A 138 -58.56 3.91 16.95
N ALA A 139 -59.13 4.46 18.02
CA ALA A 139 -58.82 4.00 19.37
C ALA A 139 -59.14 2.50 19.58
N GLU A 140 -60.05 1.94 18.78
CA GLU A 140 -60.39 0.51 18.85
C GLU A 140 -59.34 -0.34 18.11
N ASP A 141 -58.83 0.13 16.96
CA ASP A 141 -57.74 -0.54 16.23
C ASP A 141 -56.46 -0.59 17.06
N LEU A 142 -56.17 0.50 17.80
CA LEU A 142 -55.03 0.55 18.72
C LEU A 142 -55.16 -0.48 19.87
N ARG A 143 -56.36 -0.65 20.42
CA ARG A 143 -56.63 -1.65 21.47
C ARG A 143 -56.50 -3.07 20.96
N GLU A 144 -56.98 -3.33 19.75
CA GLU A 144 -56.84 -4.66 19.14
C GLU A 144 -55.37 -4.96 18.81
N LEU A 145 -54.60 -3.97 18.33
CA LEU A 145 -53.16 -4.12 18.12
C LEU A 145 -52.40 -4.41 19.43
N GLU A 146 -52.74 -3.74 20.52
CA GLU A 146 -52.14 -4.00 21.84
C GLU A 146 -52.46 -5.42 22.32
N ARG A 147 -53.71 -5.87 22.15
CA ARG A 147 -54.13 -7.24 22.47
C ARG A 147 -53.36 -8.29 21.68
N LEU A 148 -53.17 -8.06 20.37
CA LEU A 148 -52.42 -8.97 19.50
C LEU A 148 -50.92 -8.99 19.85
N ALA A 149 -50.36 -7.85 20.26
CA ALA A 149 -48.97 -7.78 20.70
C ALA A 149 -48.76 -8.59 21.99
N ASP A 150 -49.65 -8.46 22.97
CA ASP A 150 -49.62 -9.25 24.20
C ASP A 150 -49.78 -10.76 23.93
N GLU A 151 -50.67 -11.13 23.01
CA GLU A 151 -50.84 -12.53 22.57
C GLU A 151 -49.59 -13.07 21.89
N HIS A 152 -48.96 -12.29 21.03
CA HIS A 152 -47.71 -12.65 20.37
C HIS A 152 -46.59 -12.84 21.40
N ASP A 153 -46.42 -11.92 22.33
CA ASP A 153 -45.37 -12.00 23.35
C ASP A 153 -45.60 -13.19 24.30
N ALA A 154 -46.86 -13.49 24.65
CA ALA A 154 -47.22 -14.69 25.39
C ALA A 154 -46.91 -15.97 24.58
N ALA A 155 -47.20 -15.98 23.27
CA ALA A 155 -46.88 -17.11 22.39
C ALA A 155 -45.37 -17.31 22.23
N VAL A 156 -44.60 -16.23 22.09
CA VAL A 156 -43.13 -16.26 22.05
C VAL A 156 -42.57 -16.77 23.38
N ALA A 157 -43.11 -16.32 24.52
CA ALA A 157 -42.71 -16.81 25.84
C ALA A 157 -43.05 -18.30 26.03
N GLN A 158 -44.21 -18.76 25.54
CA GLN A 158 -44.58 -20.17 25.56
C GLN A 158 -43.69 -21.02 24.65
N LEU A 159 -43.35 -20.55 23.45
CA LEU A 159 -42.39 -21.20 22.56
C LEU A 159 -40.99 -21.25 23.17
N ALA A 160 -40.57 -20.18 23.86
CA ALA A 160 -39.32 -20.15 24.59
C ALA A 160 -39.32 -21.12 25.79
N ALA A 161 -40.46 -21.31 26.47
CA ALA A 161 -40.61 -22.20 27.62
C ALA A 161 -40.81 -23.68 27.24
N THR A 162 -41.38 -23.97 26.06
CA THR A 162 -41.60 -25.33 25.54
C THR A 162 -40.49 -25.82 24.61
N SER A 163 -39.52 -24.95 24.30
CA SER A 163 -38.31 -25.30 23.60
C SER A 163 -37.37 -26.10 24.50
N ASP A 164 -37.51 -27.42 24.52
CA ASP A 164 -36.48 -28.38 24.99
C ASP A 164 -35.25 -28.44 24.05
N ASN A 165 -35.20 -27.60 23.01
CA ASN A 165 -34.02 -27.44 22.18
C ASN A 165 -33.05 -26.44 22.84
N PRO A 166 -31.75 -26.76 22.92
CA PRO A 166 -30.75 -25.84 23.44
C PRO A 166 -30.85 -24.53 22.66
N SER A 167 -31.03 -23.44 23.39
CA SER A 167 -31.18 -22.09 22.85
C SER A 167 -30.23 -21.87 21.66
N LEU A 168 -30.74 -21.31 20.56
CA LEU A 168 -29.91 -20.88 19.42
C LEU A 168 -28.71 -20.05 19.89
N THR A 169 -28.87 -19.30 20.98
CA THR A 169 -27.82 -18.54 21.67
C THR A 169 -26.74 -19.44 22.30
N GLN A 170 -27.07 -20.64 22.79
CA GLN A 170 -26.09 -21.66 23.23
C GLN A 170 -25.40 -22.35 22.04
N MET A 171 -26.09 -22.51 20.90
CA MET A 171 -25.48 -23.07 19.69
C MET A 171 -24.59 -22.07 18.93
N ILE A 172 -24.85 -20.76 19.03
CA ILE A 172 -24.07 -19.72 18.33
C ILE A 172 -23.01 -19.11 19.27
N GLY A 173 -23.26 -19.07 20.57
CA GLY A 173 -22.42 -18.39 21.56
C GLY A 173 -21.08 -19.06 21.88
N SER A 174 -20.84 -20.30 21.42
CA SER A 174 -19.54 -20.95 21.54
C SER A 174 -18.91 -21.17 20.15
N PRO A 175 -17.70 -20.66 19.87
CA PRO A 175 -17.02 -20.87 18.58
C PRO A 175 -16.66 -22.34 18.30
N SER A 176 -16.81 -23.23 19.29
CA SER A 176 -16.62 -24.68 19.17
C SER A 176 -17.90 -25.48 18.87
N SER A 177 -19.04 -24.81 18.71
CA SER A 177 -20.32 -25.46 18.41
C SER A 177 -20.30 -26.15 17.04
N PRO A 178 -20.95 -27.33 16.89
CA PRO A 178 -21.12 -28.01 15.60
C PRO A 178 -21.75 -27.13 14.51
N PHE A 179 -22.51 -26.10 14.91
CA PHE A 179 -23.08 -25.10 14.01
C PHE A 179 -22.00 -24.36 13.20
N TRP A 180 -20.91 -23.92 13.85
CA TRP A 180 -19.81 -23.20 13.19
C TRP A 180 -18.85 -24.11 12.41
N GLN A 181 -18.81 -25.41 12.71
CA GLN A 181 -17.91 -26.36 12.05
C GLN A 181 -18.26 -26.61 10.57
N ASN A 182 -19.50 -26.35 10.16
CA ASN A 182 -19.95 -26.47 8.78
C ASN A 182 -20.03 -25.11 8.04
N VAL A 183 -19.70 -24.00 8.70
CA VAL A 183 -19.69 -22.67 8.09
C VAL A 183 -18.25 -22.35 7.66
N ASP A 184 -17.94 -22.59 6.39
CA ASP A 184 -16.64 -22.27 5.83
C ASP A 184 -16.56 -20.78 5.42
N PHE A 185 -16.03 -19.96 6.32
CA PHE A 185 -15.78 -18.54 6.09
C PHE A 185 -14.67 -18.25 5.07
N SER A 186 -13.92 -19.27 4.63
CA SER A 186 -12.88 -19.08 3.60
C SER A 186 -13.46 -18.74 2.21
N THR A 187 -14.76 -18.98 2.02
CA THR A 187 -15.47 -18.67 0.77
C THR A 187 -15.93 -17.21 0.64
N PHE A 188 -15.82 -16.39 1.71
CA PHE A 188 -16.14 -14.97 1.64
C PHE A 188 -14.89 -14.17 1.28
N GLU A 189 -14.44 -14.32 0.03
CA GLU A 189 -13.48 -13.40 -0.56
C GLU A 189 -14.12 -12.02 -0.69
N VAL A 190 -13.91 -11.17 0.32
CA VAL A 190 -14.07 -9.73 0.14
C VAL A 190 -13.01 -9.30 -0.88
N PRO A 191 -13.39 -8.75 -2.05
CA PRO A 191 -12.41 -8.32 -3.03
C PRO A 191 -11.65 -7.10 -2.47
N GLY A 192 -10.44 -7.34 -1.97
CA GLY A 192 -9.51 -6.30 -1.53
C GLY A 192 -9.33 -6.25 -0.01
N GLY A 193 -8.45 -7.09 0.53
CA GLY A 193 -8.04 -7.00 1.93
C GLY A 193 -7.04 -8.07 2.32
N SER A 194 -5.78 -7.92 1.91
CA SER A 194 -4.67 -8.64 2.52
C SER A 194 -4.52 -8.18 3.97
N HIS A 195 -5.11 -8.91 4.92
CA HIS A 195 -4.77 -8.78 6.33
C HIS A 195 -4.43 -10.14 6.91
N VAL A 196 -3.18 -10.23 7.37
CA VAL A 196 -2.64 -11.34 8.14
C VAL A 196 -3.47 -11.44 9.43
N PHE A 197 -4.14 -12.58 9.61
CA PHE A 197 -4.85 -12.91 10.84
C PHE A 197 -3.82 -13.45 11.83
N SER A 198 -3.22 -12.57 12.63
CA SER A 198 -2.39 -12.97 13.79
C SER A 198 -3.27 -13.08 15.02
N GLU A 199 -3.15 -14.23 15.71
CA GLU A 199 -3.81 -14.66 16.94
C GLU A 199 -4.26 -13.56 17.91
N SER A 200 -5.55 -13.61 18.23
CA SER A 200 -6.20 -12.84 19.29
C SER A 200 -5.67 -13.28 20.67
N ARG A 201 -4.83 -12.46 21.30
CA ARG A 201 -4.77 -12.42 22.77
C ARG A 201 -6.05 -11.75 23.27
N ILE A 202 -6.86 -12.53 23.96
CA ILE A 202 -7.98 -12.07 24.77
C ILE A 202 -7.40 -11.19 25.89
N PHE A 203 -7.49 -9.87 25.75
CA PHE A 203 -7.33 -8.96 26.89
C PHE A 203 -8.70 -8.82 27.54
N SER A 204 -8.88 -9.52 28.66
CA SER A 204 -10.04 -9.38 29.52
C SER A 204 -9.93 -8.06 30.28
N THR A 205 -10.63 -7.02 29.83
CA THR A 205 -10.77 -5.78 30.59
C THR A 205 -12.00 -5.90 31.47
N SER A 206 -11.81 -6.39 32.69
CA SER A 206 -12.83 -6.36 33.74
C SER A 206 -13.03 -4.90 34.20
N TYR A 207 -14.18 -4.31 33.88
CA TYR A 207 -14.63 -3.08 34.53
C TYR A 207 -15.31 -3.45 35.85
N SER A 208 -14.61 -3.22 36.96
CA SER A 208 -15.19 -3.21 38.30
C SER A 208 -15.76 -1.81 38.58
N CYS A 209 -17.08 -1.68 38.64
CA CYS A 209 -17.74 -0.49 39.16
C CYS A 209 -17.85 -0.62 40.70
N SER A 210 -17.13 0.23 41.42
CA SER A 210 -17.41 0.49 42.85
C SER A 210 -18.20 1.79 42.97
N PRO A 211 -19.28 1.83 43.77
CA PRO A 211 -19.98 3.07 44.07
C PRO A 211 -19.29 3.76 45.25
N SER A 212 -18.77 4.97 45.04
CA SER A 212 -18.37 5.85 46.12
C SER A 212 -19.15 7.15 46.02
N SER A 213 -20.17 7.22 46.86
CA SER A 213 -20.90 8.43 47.24
C SER A 213 -19.99 9.42 47.97
N SER A 214 -19.88 10.65 47.44
CA SER A 214 -19.76 11.87 48.26
C SER A 214 -19.88 13.13 47.40
N ILE A 215 -20.71 14.03 47.92
CA ILE A 215 -20.98 15.39 47.48
C ILE A 215 -19.71 16.25 47.67
N SER A 216 -19.30 17.01 46.66
CA SER A 216 -18.60 18.29 46.84
C SER A 216 -18.47 19.03 45.51
N THR A 217 -19.12 20.19 45.46
CA THR A 217 -18.89 21.32 44.55
C THR A 217 -17.42 21.57 44.25
N PHE A 218 -17.04 21.71 42.97
CA PHE A 218 -16.01 22.66 42.52
C PHE A 218 -16.07 22.83 40.99
N SER A 219 -16.16 24.08 40.54
CA SER A 219 -16.01 24.50 39.14
C SER A 219 -14.69 24.00 38.57
N ALA A 220 -14.75 23.36 37.40
CA ALA A 220 -13.58 23.14 36.56
C ALA A 220 -13.92 23.46 35.10
N SER A 221 -13.30 24.52 34.60
CA SER A 221 -13.29 24.94 33.21
C SER A 221 -12.95 23.79 32.27
N LEU A 222 -13.86 23.50 31.34
CA LEU A 222 -13.59 22.70 30.15
C LEU A 222 -12.65 23.47 29.23
N ALA A 223 -11.37 23.11 29.26
CA ALA A 223 -10.41 23.48 28.22
C ALA A 223 -10.65 22.58 27.00
N CYS A 224 -11.44 23.06 26.04
CA CYS A 224 -11.47 22.51 24.69
C CYS A 224 -10.12 22.78 24.01
N ARG A 225 -9.29 21.74 23.84
CA ARG A 225 -8.12 21.80 22.96
C ARG A 225 -8.61 21.82 21.51
N ARG A 226 -8.49 23.00 20.89
CA ARG A 226 -8.60 23.23 19.45
C ARG A 226 -7.37 22.58 18.79
N PHE A 227 -7.59 21.69 17.84
CA PHE A 227 -6.55 21.18 16.96
C PHE A 227 -6.39 22.21 15.83
N ASP A 228 -5.31 22.99 15.87
CA ASP A 228 -4.93 23.85 14.75
C ASP A 228 -4.37 22.98 13.64
N VAL A 229 -5.07 22.95 12.51
CA VAL A 229 -4.56 22.41 11.24
C VAL A 229 -3.81 23.55 10.58
N SER A 230 -2.48 23.49 10.64
CA SER A 230 -1.60 24.39 9.90
C SER A 230 -1.87 24.26 8.40
N ALA A 231 -2.37 25.35 7.82
CA ALA A 231 -2.48 25.53 6.39
C ALA A 231 -1.07 25.76 5.81
N GLU A 232 -0.60 24.85 4.97
CA GLU A 232 0.57 25.08 4.11
C GLU A 232 0.21 26.13 3.06
N GLN A 233 1.02 27.17 3.04
CA GLN A 233 0.89 28.36 2.22
C GLN A 233 1.70 28.13 0.95
N GLU A 234 1.05 27.69 -0.13
CA GLU A 234 1.70 27.61 -1.44
C GLU A 234 1.85 29.02 -2.04
N HIS A 235 3.10 29.47 -2.14
CA HIS A 235 3.48 30.67 -2.87
C HIS A 235 3.33 30.46 -4.39
N PHE A 236 2.30 31.06 -4.97
CA PHE A 236 2.19 31.31 -6.40
C PHE A 236 3.15 32.45 -6.80
N LEU A 237 4.11 32.16 -7.68
CA LEU A 237 4.87 33.17 -8.41
C LEU A 237 4.07 33.67 -9.63
N PRO A 238 4.13 34.96 -9.99
CA PRO A 238 3.42 35.50 -11.15
C PRO A 238 4.13 35.17 -12.48
N PRO A 239 3.40 35.06 -13.59
CA PRO A 239 3.98 34.94 -14.91
C PRO A 239 4.45 36.29 -15.44
N PHE A 240 5.58 36.26 -16.17
CA PHE A 240 6.09 37.35 -17.01
C PHE A 240 5.19 37.61 -18.22
#